data_AF-N1R6N1-F1
#
_entry.id   AF-N1R6N1-F1
#
_cell.length_a   1.000
_cell.length_b   1.000
_cell.length_c   1.000
_cell.angle_alpha   90.00
_cell.angle_beta   90.00
_cell.angle_gamma   90.00
#
_symmetry.space_group_name_H-M   'P 1'
#
loop_
_entity.id
_entity.type
_entity.pdbx_description
1 polymer ?
#
loop_
_entity_poly.entity_id
_entity_poly.type
_entity_poly.pdbx_seq_one_letter_code
_entity_poly.pdbx_strand_id
1 'polypeptide(L)'
;MGLKALKSQGWDPDARRGLGREGEGMRYPIKVVAKEDTLGIGATIPKEIREKKKEEKPKPLNRKEAKQLAAKERQRHERLQGEIYGRVDVESYLRGKGDDG
;
A
#
# COMPACT_ATOMS: atom_id res chain seq x y z
N MET A 1 -36.34 10.75 -4.04
CA MET A 1 -36.69 12.16 -4.36
C MET A 1 -36.25 12.60 -5.75
N GLY A 2 -35.02 12.29 -6.21
CA GLY A 2 -34.52 12.77 -7.53
C GLY A 2 -35.33 12.36 -8.77
N LEU A 3 -35.78 11.10 -8.88
CA LEU A 3 -36.57 10.64 -10.03
C LEU A 3 -37.91 11.37 -10.17
N LYS A 4 -38.61 11.64 -9.05
CA LYS A 4 -39.88 12.36 -9.05
C LYS A 4 -39.69 13.80 -9.55
N ALA A 5 -38.61 14.46 -9.14
CA ALA A 5 -38.26 15.78 -9.62
C ALA A 5 -37.97 15.78 -11.13
N LEU A 6 -37.19 14.81 -11.64
CA LEU A 6 -36.92 14.70 -13.07
C LEU A 6 -38.18 14.46 -13.90
N LYS A 7 -39.06 13.56 -13.44
CA LYS A 7 -40.36 13.33 -14.08
C LYS A 7 -41.25 14.57 -14.08
N SER A 8 -41.28 15.34 -12.98
CA SER A 8 -42.06 16.58 -12.92
C SER A 8 -41.55 17.66 -13.89
N GLN A 9 -40.27 17.60 -14.26
CA GLN A 9 -39.66 18.45 -15.28
C GLN A 9 -39.78 17.89 -16.70
N GLY A 10 -40.60 16.85 -16.90
CA GLY A 10 -40.87 16.26 -18.21
C GLY A 10 -39.84 15.24 -18.69
N TRP A 11 -38.90 14.81 -17.84
CA TRP A 11 -37.96 13.75 -18.22
C TRP A 11 -38.60 12.36 -18.07
N ASP A 12 -38.61 11.62 -19.18
CA ASP A 12 -39.15 10.26 -19.25
C ASP A 12 -38.03 9.21 -19.12
N PRO A 13 -38.03 8.37 -18.06
CA PRO A 13 -37.04 7.31 -17.90
C PRO A 13 -37.15 6.20 -18.96
N ASP A 14 -38.33 5.97 -19.53
CA ASP A 14 -38.57 4.88 -20.49
C ASP A 14 -38.30 5.32 -21.93
N ALA A 15 -38.19 6.63 -22.19
CA ALA A 15 -37.81 7.19 -23.48
C ALA A 15 -36.38 6.81 -23.92
N ARG A 16 -35.56 6.23 -23.02
CA ARG A 16 -34.17 5.81 -23.28
C ARG A 16 -33.31 6.91 -23.91
N ARG A 17 -33.62 8.18 -23.62
CA ARG A 17 -32.91 9.37 -24.10
C ARG A 17 -32.10 10.01 -22.99
N GLY A 18 -31.02 10.69 -23.37
CA GLY A 18 -30.23 11.50 -22.47
C GLY A 18 -31.00 12.72 -21.94
N LEU A 19 -30.38 13.43 -21.01
CA LEU A 19 -30.80 14.78 -20.67
C LEU A 19 -30.37 15.76 -21.78
N GLY A 20 -30.99 16.94 -21.86
CA GLY A 20 -30.69 17.92 -22.91
C GLY A 20 -31.90 18.18 -23.81
N ARG A 21 -31.79 19.17 -24.69
CA ARG A 21 -32.92 19.62 -25.53
C ARG A 21 -33.31 18.57 -26.56
N GLU A 22 -32.31 17.88 -27.11
CA GLU A 22 -32.47 16.82 -28.10
C GLU A 22 -32.23 15.42 -27.50
N GLY A 23 -31.86 15.37 -26.22
CA GLY A 23 -31.51 14.14 -25.51
C GLY A 23 -30.05 13.71 -25.74
N GLU A 24 -29.17 14.67 -26.02
CA GLU A 24 -27.75 14.54 -26.31
C GLU A 24 -26.89 14.08 -25.11
N GLY A 25 -27.43 14.20 -23.90
CA GLY A 25 -26.73 13.87 -22.67
C GLY A 25 -26.45 12.38 -22.50
N MET A 26 -25.44 12.07 -21.70
CA MET A 26 -25.12 10.67 -21.40
C MET A 26 -26.21 10.04 -20.51
N ARG A 27 -26.69 8.84 -20.91
CA ARG A 27 -27.76 8.11 -20.21
C ARG A 27 -27.30 7.44 -18.92
N TYR A 28 -26.04 7.07 -18.87
CA TYR A 28 -25.45 6.32 -17.77
C TYR A 28 -24.25 7.10 -17.20
N PRO A 29 -23.98 6.97 -15.90
CA PRO A 29 -22.78 7.54 -15.32
C PRO A 29 -21.50 7.01 -15.99
N ILE A 30 -20.50 7.88 -16.09
CA ILE A 30 -19.17 7.49 -16.56
C ILE A 30 -18.49 6.67 -15.47
N LYS A 31 -18.02 5.47 -15.80
CA LYS A 31 -17.18 4.68 -14.91
C LYS A 31 -15.76 5.24 -14.94
N VAL A 32 -15.35 5.84 -13.83
CA VAL A 32 -13.98 6.31 -13.65
C VAL A 32 -13.10 5.18 -13.14
N VAL A 33 -11.85 5.15 -13.59
CA VAL A 33 -10.83 4.26 -13.03
C VAL A 33 -10.13 5.03 -11.91
N ALA A 34 -10.27 4.55 -10.68
CA ALA A 34 -9.55 5.14 -9.55
C ALA A 34 -8.04 4.87 -9.70
N LYS A 35 -7.25 5.92 -9.47
CA LYS A 35 -5.80 5.81 -9.43
C LYS A 35 -5.36 5.58 -7.99
N GLU A 36 -4.96 4.35 -7.69
CA GLU A 36 -4.49 3.96 -6.35
C GLU A 36 -2.96 4.08 -6.22
N ASP A 37 -2.26 4.39 -7.31
CA ASP A 37 -0.80 4.49 -7.36
C ASP A 37 -0.30 5.93 -7.37
N THR A 38 0.91 6.11 -6.87
CA THR A 38 1.62 7.41 -6.85
C THR A 38 2.49 7.63 -8.09
N LEU A 39 2.40 6.77 -9.11
CA LEU A 39 3.22 6.87 -10.31
C LEU A 39 2.84 8.06 -11.18
N GLY A 40 3.70 8.43 -12.13
CA GLY A 40 3.37 9.44 -13.15
C GLY A 40 2.20 9.01 -14.03
N ILE A 41 1.51 9.97 -14.65
CA ILE A 41 0.48 9.66 -15.67
C ILE A 41 1.20 9.01 -16.87
N GLY A 42 0.71 7.86 -17.33
CA GLY A 42 1.32 7.08 -18.42
C GLY A 42 2.50 6.19 -17.99
N ALA A 43 3.00 6.31 -16.76
CA ALA A 43 3.99 5.39 -16.24
C ALA A 43 3.33 4.03 -15.98
N THR A 44 3.76 3.01 -16.71
CA THR A 44 3.23 1.65 -16.57
C THR A 44 4.28 0.78 -15.90
N ILE A 45 3.91 0.08 -14.82
CA ILE A 45 4.80 -0.94 -14.24
C ILE A 45 4.81 -2.14 -15.21
N PRO A 46 5.99 -2.61 -15.67
CA PRO A 46 6.11 -3.86 -16.40
C PRO A 46 5.40 -5.00 -15.66
N LYS A 47 4.62 -5.81 -16.39
CA LYS A 47 3.76 -6.85 -15.78
C LYS A 47 4.53 -7.80 -14.85
N GLU A 48 5.78 -8.10 -15.20
CA GLU A 48 6.70 -8.94 -14.42
C GLU A 48 6.96 -8.41 -12.99
N ILE A 49 7.00 -7.10 -12.79
CA ILE A 49 7.23 -6.48 -11.47
C ILE A 49 5.93 -6.46 -10.67
N ARG A 50 4.79 -6.32 -11.34
CA ARG A 50 3.46 -6.31 -10.71
C ARG A 50 3.09 -7.69 -10.18
N GLU A 51 3.49 -8.76 -10.87
CA GLU A 51 3.26 -10.15 -10.44
C GLU A 51 4.13 -10.52 -9.23
N LYS A 52 5.41 -10.13 -9.21
CA LYS A 52 6.30 -10.34 -8.06
C LYS A 52 5.83 -9.64 -6.78
N LYS A 53 5.16 -8.49 -6.88
CA LYS A 53 4.59 -7.79 -5.71
C LYS A 53 3.33 -8.46 -5.15
N LYS A 54 2.73 -9.39 -5.89
CA LYS A 54 1.54 -10.15 -5.49
C LYS A 54 1.87 -11.40 -4.66
N GLU A 55 3.14 -11.71 -4.50
CA GLU A 55 3.68 -12.81 -3.68
C GLU A 55 4.15 -12.22 -2.34
N GLU A 56 3.86 -12.75 -1.15
CA GLU A 56 3.19 -13.97 -0.72
C GLU A 56 2.29 -13.61 0.48
N LYS A 57 1.11 -14.22 0.58
CA LYS A 57 0.39 -14.20 1.87
C LYS A 57 1.29 -14.92 2.89
N PRO A 58 1.46 -14.38 4.13
CA PRO A 58 2.31 -15.02 5.12
C PRO A 58 1.80 -16.45 5.37
N LYS A 59 2.60 -17.43 4.97
CA LYS A 59 2.30 -18.84 5.25
C LYS A 59 2.40 -19.04 6.76
N PRO A 60 1.40 -19.66 7.42
CA PRO A 60 1.50 -19.94 8.84
C PRO A 60 2.66 -20.91 9.06
N LEU A 61 3.66 -20.44 9.80
CA LEU A 61 4.88 -21.18 10.06
C LEU A 61 4.65 -22.27 11.11
N ASN A 62 5.21 -23.46 10.91
CA ASN A 62 5.09 -24.53 11.89
C ASN A 62 5.98 -24.23 13.14
N ARG A 63 5.64 -24.79 14.32
CA ARG A 63 6.37 -24.52 15.58
C ARG A 63 7.88 -24.77 15.50
N LYS A 64 8.31 -25.76 14.71
CA LYS A 64 9.74 -26.08 14.51
C LYS A 64 10.44 -25.02 13.66
N GLU A 65 9.81 -24.57 12.59
CA GLU A 65 10.33 -23.54 11.69
C GLU A 65 10.44 -22.19 12.40
N ALA A 66 9.45 -21.86 13.26
CA ALA A 66 9.48 -20.64 14.07
C ALA A 66 10.68 -20.61 15.03
N LYS A 67 10.99 -21.74 15.69
CA LYS A 67 12.17 -21.83 16.56
C LYS A 67 13.48 -21.68 15.79
N GLN A 68 13.57 -22.24 14.58
CA GLN A 68 14.75 -22.12 13.74
C GLN A 68 14.96 -20.70 13.22
N LEU A 69 13.89 -20.02 12.82
CA LEU A 69 13.95 -18.61 12.40
C LEU A 69 14.39 -17.71 13.57
N ALA A 70 13.80 -17.89 14.76
CA ALA A 70 14.20 -17.14 15.95
C ALA A 70 15.68 -17.37 16.32
N ALA A 71 16.18 -18.61 16.20
CA ALA A 71 17.60 -18.90 16.45
C ALA A 71 18.53 -18.22 15.42
N LYS A 72 18.16 -18.24 14.13
CA LYS A 72 18.90 -17.55 13.07
C LYS A 72 18.90 -16.04 13.25
N GLU A 73 17.77 -15.46 13.67
CA GLU A 73 17.66 -14.04 13.95
C GLU A 73 18.54 -13.64 15.14
N ARG A 74 18.57 -14.42 16.23
CA ARG A 74 19.47 -14.19 17.36
C ARG A 74 20.93 -14.20 16.94
N GLN A 75 21.36 -15.18 16.16
CA GLN A 75 22.74 -15.24 15.65
C GLN A 75 23.09 -14.06 14.76
N ARG A 76 22.17 -13.64 13.88
CA ARG A 76 22.37 -12.44 13.05
C ARG A 76 22.47 -11.17 13.90
N HIS A 77 21.62 -11.06 14.92
CA HIS A 77 21.60 -9.93 15.82
C HIS A 77 22.89 -9.82 16.64
N GLU A 78 23.35 -10.92 17.24
CA GLU A 78 24.62 -10.97 17.97
C GLU A 78 25.80 -10.62 17.08
N ARG A 79 25.82 -11.12 15.84
CA ARG A 79 26.86 -10.76 14.85
C ARG A 79 26.85 -9.26 14.53
N LEU A 80 25.69 -8.70 14.24
CA LEU A 80 25.54 -7.26 13.96
C LEU A 80 25.92 -6.41 15.18
N GLN A 81 25.52 -6.84 16.38
CA GLN A 81 25.92 -6.16 17.61
C GLN A 81 27.44 -6.20 17.81
N GLY A 82 28.10 -7.32 17.54
CA GLY A 82 29.57 -7.40 17.60
C GLY A 82 30.26 -6.53 16.54
N GLU A 83 29.71 -6.44 15.33
CA GLU A 83 30.28 -5.60 14.26
C GLU A 83 30.08 -4.09 14.55
N ILE A 84 28.91 -3.70 15.09
CA ILE A 84 28.56 -2.30 15.38
C ILE A 84 29.19 -1.82 16.69
N TYR A 85 29.06 -2.60 17.76
CA TYR A 85 29.51 -2.22 19.11
C TYR A 85 30.86 -2.82 19.49
N GLY A 86 31.43 -3.76 18.72
CA GLY A 86 32.77 -4.30 19.01
C GLY A 86 33.93 -3.42 18.54
N ARG A 87 33.66 -2.42 17.67
CA ARG A 87 34.67 -1.43 17.24
C ARG A 87 34.71 -0.17 18.10
N VAL A 88 33.60 0.14 18.78
CA VAL A 88 33.50 1.28 19.71
C VAL A 88 33.62 0.69 21.09
N ASP A 89 34.60 1.11 21.89
CA ASP A 89 34.69 0.69 23.28
C ASP A 89 33.54 1.35 24.07
N VAL A 90 32.36 0.76 23.99
CA VAL A 90 31.14 1.25 24.65
C VAL A 90 31.32 1.20 26.17
N GLU A 91 32.12 0.27 26.69
CA GLU A 91 32.44 0.24 28.12
C GLU A 91 33.28 1.45 28.53
N SER A 92 34.24 1.92 27.72
CA SER A 92 34.96 3.17 28.02
C SER A 92 34.04 4.39 28.07
N TYR A 93 33.02 4.45 27.20
CA TYR A 93 32.02 5.53 27.17
C TYR A 93 31.00 5.46 28.32
N LEU A 94 30.64 4.25 28.77
CA LEU A 94 29.69 4.06 29.87
C LEU A 94 30.37 4.03 31.26
N ARG A 95 31.67 3.73 31.32
CA ARG A 95 32.46 3.57 32.56
C ARG A 95 33.47 4.70 32.78
N GLY A 96 33.62 5.60 31.81
CA GLY A 96 34.39 6.83 31.91
C GLY A 96 33.69 7.87 32.79
N LYS A 97 34.44 8.44 33.73
CA LYS A 97 34.09 9.64 34.51
C LYS A 97 33.37 10.65 33.62
N GLY A 98 32.20 11.12 34.08
CA GLY A 98 31.57 12.32 33.54
C GLY A 98 32.43 13.55 33.82
N ASP A 99 33.42 13.76 32.97
CA ASP A 99 34.22 14.97 32.90
C ASP A 99 34.46 15.24 31.42
N ASP A 100 33.51 15.94 30.79
CA ASP A 100 33.68 16.57 29.49
C ASP A 100 32.67 17.74 29.39
N GLY A 101 33.10 18.94 29.76
CA GLY A 101 32.57 20.23 29.28
C GLY A 101 31.57 20.96 30.17
#